data_AF-A0A354Z8A2-F1
#
_entry.id   AF-A0A354Z8A2-F1
#
_cell.length_a   1.000
_cell.length_b   1.000
_cell.length_c   1.000
_cell.angle_alpha   90.00
_cell.angle_beta   90.00
_cell.angle_gamma   90.00
#
_symmetry.space_group_name_H-M   'P 1'
#
loop_
_entity.id
_entity.type
_entity.pdbx_description
1 polymer ?
#
loop_
_entity_poly.entity_id
_entity_poly.type
_entity_poly.pdbx_seq_one_letter_code
_entity_poly.pdbx_strand_id
1 'polypeptide(L)'
;MNEKSIRDRLVEHGQKLLHDPKAPIAFTKEPQADALLNDLDNHPHAFVLACIMDRQVKSERAWLIPYRISKKIGGFSMQKLSELSRQDVNRLMREPEPLHRFVDTMADHFYAAVQRIKNDYAGDAALIWKGEPSSAEVVYRFLEFEGVGPKIANMAVNILAREFKIPFSDYSSIDISSDVHVRRVFSRLGL
;
A
#
# COMPACT_ATOMS: atom_id res chain seq x y z
N MET A 1 18.85 21.28 19.51
CA MET A 1 19.01 19.81 19.57
C MET A 1 20.09 19.45 18.56
N ASN A 2 21.08 18.63 18.91
CA ASN A 2 22.10 18.22 17.93
C ASN A 2 21.60 17.01 17.11
N GLU A 3 22.18 16.76 15.95
CA GLU A 3 21.78 15.68 15.03
C GLU A 3 21.72 14.32 15.73
N LYS A 4 22.70 14.03 16.59
CA LYS A 4 22.77 12.80 17.38
C LYS A 4 21.53 12.61 18.26
N SER A 5 21.12 13.66 18.98
CA SER A 5 19.93 13.63 19.82
C SER A 5 18.63 13.51 19.01
N ILE A 6 18.56 14.07 17.80
CA ILE A 6 17.39 13.90 16.92
C ILE A 6 17.32 12.45 16.43
N ARG A 7 18.43 11.91 15.93
CA ARG A 7 18.55 10.51 15.51
C ARG A 7 18.13 9.57 16.63
N ASP A 8 18.68 9.73 17.82
CA ASP A 8 18.43 8.81 18.94
C ASP A 8 16.93 8.79 19.32
N ARG A 9 16.26 9.96 19.31
CA ARG A 9 14.81 10.05 19.54
C ARG A 9 13.96 9.42 18.44
N LEU A 10 14.36 9.61 17.17
CA LEU A 10 13.66 8.99 16.04
C LEU A 10 13.81 7.46 16.07
N VAL A 11 15.00 6.97 16.40
CA VAL A 11 15.28 5.54 16.55
C VAL A 11 14.50 4.95 17.71
N GLU A 12 14.51 5.58 18.89
CA GLU A 12 13.73 5.13 20.06
C GLU A 12 12.23 5.05 19.73
N HIS A 13 11.69 6.09 19.10
CA HIS A 13 10.28 6.11 18.69
C HIS A 13 9.97 5.05 17.63
N GLY A 14 10.83 4.89 16.62
CA GLY A 14 10.67 3.88 15.58
C GLY A 14 10.74 2.45 16.12
N GLN A 15 11.66 2.17 17.05
CA GLN A 15 11.74 0.89 17.73
C GLN A 15 10.48 0.60 18.52
N LYS A 16 9.94 1.58 19.26
CA LYS A 16 8.66 1.39 19.96
C LYS A 16 7.54 0.99 18.99
N LEU A 17 7.36 1.74 17.91
CA LEU A 17 6.33 1.46 16.90
C LEU A 17 6.49 0.08 16.26
N LEU A 18 7.73 -0.37 16.02
CA LEU A 18 7.99 -1.68 15.44
C LEU A 18 7.56 -2.81 16.39
N HIS A 19 7.84 -2.68 17.70
CA HIS A 19 7.55 -3.70 18.71
C HIS A 19 6.13 -3.62 19.31
N ASP A 20 5.39 -2.53 19.08
CA ASP A 20 3.99 -2.44 19.50
C ASP A 20 3.16 -3.59 18.90
N PRO A 21 2.14 -4.12 19.60
CA PRO A 21 1.31 -5.19 19.07
C PRO A 21 0.53 -4.72 17.83
N LYS A 22 0.21 -5.66 16.93
CA LYS A 22 -0.67 -5.39 15.77
C LYS A 22 -2.01 -4.84 16.27
N ALA A 23 -2.46 -3.74 15.67
CA ALA A 23 -3.77 -3.15 15.90
C ALA A 23 -4.46 -2.86 14.55
N PRO A 24 -5.81 -2.81 14.51
CA PRO A 24 -6.51 -2.40 13.30
C PRO A 24 -6.10 -1.00 12.86
N ILE A 25 -5.78 -0.85 11.58
CA ILE A 25 -5.29 0.40 11.00
C ILE A 25 -6.48 1.15 10.38
N ALA A 26 -6.69 2.39 10.81
CA ALA A 26 -7.66 3.30 10.20
C ALA A 26 -7.01 4.02 9.00
N PHE A 27 -6.95 3.34 7.86
CA PHE A 27 -6.42 3.92 6.61
C PHE A 27 -7.36 4.99 6.03
N THR A 28 -8.65 4.81 6.27
CA THR A 28 -9.72 5.64 5.73
C THR A 28 -10.55 6.24 6.87
N LYS A 29 -11.78 6.61 6.56
CA LYS A 29 -12.81 7.01 7.55
C LYS A 29 -14.05 6.12 7.44
N GLU A 30 -13.92 4.99 6.76
CA GLU A 30 -14.99 4.05 6.47
C GLU A 30 -14.61 2.69 7.08
N PRO A 31 -15.24 2.29 8.20
CA PRO A 31 -14.88 1.06 8.91
C PRO A 31 -14.91 -0.19 8.05
N GLN A 32 -15.83 -0.26 7.07
CA GLN A 32 -15.91 -1.42 6.17
C GLN A 32 -14.75 -1.47 5.17
N ALA A 33 -14.24 -0.31 4.75
CA ALA A 33 -13.05 -0.23 3.91
C ALA A 33 -11.81 -0.60 4.72
N ASP A 34 -11.69 -0.09 5.94
CA ASP A 34 -10.57 -0.42 6.82
C ASP A 34 -10.56 -1.92 7.15
N ALA A 35 -11.72 -2.53 7.42
CA ALA A 35 -11.82 -3.97 7.61
C ALA A 35 -11.28 -4.76 6.39
N LEU A 36 -11.67 -4.38 5.17
CA LEU A 36 -11.18 -5.01 3.94
C LEU A 36 -9.66 -4.85 3.77
N LEU A 37 -9.11 -3.67 4.08
CA LEU A 37 -7.68 -3.38 3.96
C LEU A 37 -6.83 -4.10 5.01
N ASN A 38 -7.40 -4.39 6.18
CA ASN A 38 -6.73 -5.10 7.26
C ASN A 38 -6.82 -6.63 7.12
N ASP A 39 -7.68 -7.14 6.25
CA ASP A 39 -7.89 -8.56 6.00
C ASP A 39 -6.84 -9.14 5.03
N LEU A 40 -5.60 -9.22 5.50
CA LEU A 40 -4.50 -9.79 4.72
C LEU A 40 -4.61 -11.30 4.52
N ASP A 41 -5.44 -11.99 5.30
CA ASP A 41 -5.59 -13.44 5.22
C ASP A 41 -6.53 -13.85 4.07
N ASN A 42 -7.59 -13.09 3.82
CA ASN A 42 -8.55 -13.39 2.76
C ASN A 42 -8.49 -12.42 1.58
N HIS A 43 -8.04 -11.18 1.80
CA HIS A 43 -8.01 -10.14 0.77
C HIS A 43 -6.68 -9.34 0.75
N PRO A 44 -5.49 -10.00 0.73
CA PRO A 44 -4.21 -9.30 0.74
C PRO A 44 -4.02 -8.35 -0.45
N HIS A 45 -4.67 -8.64 -1.58
CA HIS A 45 -4.67 -7.77 -2.76
C HIS A 45 -5.35 -6.43 -2.52
N ALA A 46 -6.27 -6.30 -1.55
CA ALA A 46 -6.88 -5.02 -1.22
C ALA A 46 -5.85 -4.00 -0.73
N PHE A 47 -4.93 -4.44 0.12
CA PHE A 47 -3.82 -3.62 0.60
C PHE A 47 -2.88 -3.19 -0.55
N VAL A 48 -2.48 -4.14 -1.40
CA VAL A 48 -1.57 -3.87 -2.53
C VAL A 48 -2.21 -2.88 -3.50
N LEU A 49 -3.47 -3.10 -3.87
CA LEU A 49 -4.21 -2.21 -4.77
C LEU A 49 -4.38 -0.81 -4.15
N ALA A 50 -4.67 -0.70 -2.85
CA ALA A 50 -4.73 0.59 -2.16
C ALA A 50 -3.40 1.36 -2.21
N CYS A 51 -2.27 0.67 -1.98
CA CYS A 51 -0.94 1.27 -2.06
C CYS A 51 -0.67 1.88 -3.45
N ILE A 52 -1.02 1.13 -4.51
CA ILE A 52 -0.84 1.59 -5.90
C ILE A 52 -1.71 2.82 -6.19
N MET A 53 -2.88 2.91 -5.55
CA MET A 53 -3.80 4.04 -5.72
C MET A 53 -3.33 5.33 -5.02
N ASP A 54 -2.37 5.28 -4.09
CA ASP A 54 -1.95 6.42 -3.27
C ASP A 54 -1.04 7.41 -4.03
N ARG A 55 -1.64 8.11 -4.99
CA ARG A 55 -0.93 9.04 -5.87
C ARG A 55 -1.60 10.39 -5.97
N GLN A 56 -0.95 11.38 -5.38
CA GLN A 56 -1.27 12.81 -5.53
C GLN A 56 -2.75 13.14 -5.24
N VAL A 57 -3.39 12.37 -4.38
CA VAL A 57 -4.69 12.61 -3.77
C VAL A 57 -4.53 12.46 -2.25
N LYS A 58 -5.56 12.77 -1.48
CA LYS A 58 -5.55 12.43 -0.05
C LYS A 58 -5.52 10.91 0.11
N SER A 59 -4.64 10.39 0.97
CA SER A 59 -4.49 8.95 1.19
C SER A 59 -5.82 8.31 1.57
N GLU A 60 -6.64 8.94 2.42
CA GLU A 60 -7.94 8.38 2.81
C GLU A 60 -8.90 8.19 1.62
N ARG A 61 -8.75 9.00 0.56
CA ARG A 61 -9.51 8.84 -0.69
C ARG A 61 -8.93 7.74 -1.56
N ALA A 62 -7.62 7.65 -1.70
CA ALA A 62 -6.95 6.61 -2.49
C ALA A 62 -7.20 5.21 -1.92
N TRP A 63 -7.02 5.06 -0.61
CA TRP A 63 -7.15 3.79 0.10
C TRP A 63 -8.61 3.30 0.15
N LEU A 64 -9.58 4.18 -0.07
CA LEU A 64 -11.00 3.83 -0.19
C LEU A 64 -11.36 3.18 -1.54
N ILE A 65 -10.49 3.26 -2.55
CA ILE A 65 -10.80 2.83 -3.92
C ILE A 65 -11.08 1.31 -4.02
N PRO A 66 -10.28 0.39 -3.45
CA PRO A 66 -10.58 -1.04 -3.46
C PRO A 66 -11.98 -1.37 -2.93
N TYR A 67 -12.37 -0.74 -1.81
CA TYR A 67 -13.70 -0.91 -1.24
C TYR A 67 -14.80 -0.36 -2.16
N ARG A 68 -14.61 0.81 -2.78
CA ARG A 68 -15.61 1.32 -3.74
C ARG A 68 -15.77 0.42 -4.96
N ILE A 69 -14.67 -0.17 -5.46
CA ILE A 69 -14.73 -1.16 -6.53
C ILE A 69 -15.49 -2.40 -6.05
N SER A 70 -15.23 -2.88 -4.82
CA SER A 70 -15.94 -4.04 -4.27
C SER A 70 -17.46 -3.84 -4.19
N LYS A 71 -17.90 -2.63 -3.83
CA LYS A 71 -19.32 -2.26 -3.82
C LYS A 71 -19.93 -2.28 -5.21
N LYS A 72 -19.20 -1.83 -6.24
CA LYS A 72 -19.69 -1.81 -7.63
C LYS A 72 -19.83 -3.20 -8.25
N ILE A 73 -18.94 -4.14 -7.91
CA ILE A 73 -18.95 -5.51 -8.49
C ILE A 73 -19.57 -6.58 -7.56
N GLY A 74 -20.05 -6.17 -6.38
CA GLY A 74 -20.71 -7.07 -5.42
C GLY A 74 -19.75 -8.10 -4.80
N GLY A 75 -18.57 -7.68 -4.37
CA GLY A 75 -17.55 -8.53 -3.74
C GLY A 75 -16.13 -8.12 -4.12
N PHE A 76 -15.11 -8.76 -3.55
CA PHE A 76 -13.71 -8.38 -3.80
C PHE A 76 -12.75 -9.57 -3.91
N SER A 77 -13.21 -10.74 -4.35
CA SER A 77 -12.29 -11.88 -4.56
C SER A 77 -11.37 -11.65 -5.75
N MET A 78 -10.17 -12.23 -5.70
CA MET A 78 -9.24 -12.19 -6.83
C MET A 78 -9.81 -12.83 -8.09
N GLN A 79 -10.64 -13.88 -7.95
CA GLN A 79 -11.36 -14.46 -9.08
C GLN A 79 -12.19 -13.40 -9.81
N LYS A 80 -13.08 -12.69 -9.09
CA LYS A 80 -13.94 -11.65 -9.67
C LYS A 80 -13.13 -10.53 -10.32
N LEU A 81 -12.08 -10.06 -9.65
CA LEU A 81 -11.23 -8.99 -10.17
C LEU A 81 -10.51 -9.42 -11.45
N SER A 82 -10.05 -10.67 -11.51
CA SER A 82 -9.28 -11.20 -12.64
C SER A 82 -10.09 -11.42 -13.92
N GLU A 83 -11.43 -11.48 -13.81
CA GLU A 83 -12.38 -11.61 -14.92
C GLU A 83 -12.72 -10.25 -15.56
N LEU A 84 -12.45 -9.14 -14.87
CA LEU A 84 -12.73 -7.80 -15.38
C LEU A 84 -11.82 -7.50 -16.59
N SER A 85 -12.42 -6.99 -17.66
CA SER A 85 -11.64 -6.43 -18.76
C SER A 85 -11.02 -5.09 -18.37
N ARG A 86 -9.99 -4.65 -19.10
CA ARG A 86 -9.41 -3.30 -18.95
C ARG A 86 -10.50 -2.21 -19.08
N GLN A 87 -11.46 -2.40 -19.97
CA GLN A 87 -12.58 -1.47 -20.17
C GLN A 87 -13.54 -1.46 -18.97
N ASP A 88 -13.80 -2.62 -18.36
CA ASP A 88 -14.60 -2.70 -17.13
C ASP A 88 -13.94 -1.95 -15.98
N VAL A 89 -12.62 -2.13 -15.77
CA VAL A 89 -11.89 -1.39 -14.73
C VAL A 89 -11.93 0.12 -14.98
N ASN A 90 -11.76 0.56 -16.23
CA ASN A 90 -11.88 1.98 -16.59
C ASN A 90 -13.27 2.54 -16.24
N ARG A 91 -14.33 1.83 -16.63
CA ARG A 91 -15.72 2.20 -16.31
C ARG A 91 -15.96 2.27 -14.81
N LEU A 92 -15.49 1.27 -14.05
CA LEU A 92 -15.61 1.24 -12.59
C LEU A 92 -14.89 2.39 -11.88
N MET A 93 -13.73 2.80 -12.41
CA MET A 93 -12.95 3.93 -11.91
C MET A 93 -13.58 5.29 -12.26
N ARG A 94 -14.36 5.36 -13.34
CA ARG A 94 -14.94 6.59 -13.91
C ARG A 94 -16.35 6.91 -13.42
N GLU A 95 -17.24 5.92 -13.36
CA GLU A 95 -18.68 6.10 -13.20
C GLU A 95 -19.19 5.53 -11.87
N PRO A 96 -20.22 6.10 -11.21
CA PRO A 96 -20.93 7.33 -11.60
C PRO A 96 -20.11 8.59 -11.32
N GLU A 97 -19.31 8.60 -10.25
CA GLU A 97 -18.28 9.61 -10.03
C GLU A 97 -16.85 9.02 -10.10
N PRO A 98 -15.87 9.81 -10.59
CA PRO A 98 -14.47 9.41 -10.63
C PRO A 98 -13.90 9.07 -9.24
N LEU A 99 -13.40 7.84 -9.10
CA LEU A 99 -12.74 7.39 -7.88
C LEU A 99 -11.40 8.09 -7.68
N HIS A 100 -10.67 8.34 -8.76
CA HIS A 100 -9.38 9.00 -8.77
C HIS A 100 -9.37 10.22 -9.71
N ARG A 101 -8.48 11.20 -9.47
CA ARG A 101 -8.33 12.37 -10.36
C ARG A 101 -7.65 12.05 -11.69
N PHE A 102 -6.82 10.99 -11.69
CA PHE A 102 -6.15 10.43 -12.86
C PHE A 102 -6.83 9.13 -13.28
N VAL A 103 -8.09 9.22 -13.72
CA VAL A 103 -8.96 8.06 -13.93
C VAL A 103 -8.32 7.02 -14.84
N ASP A 104 -7.89 7.42 -16.03
CA ASP A 104 -7.38 6.48 -17.04
C ASP A 104 -6.09 5.79 -16.58
N THR A 105 -5.12 6.57 -16.11
CA THR A 105 -3.85 6.03 -15.60
C THR A 105 -4.04 5.09 -14.41
N MET A 106 -4.92 5.44 -13.46
CA MET A 106 -5.12 4.60 -12.28
C MET A 106 -5.98 3.37 -12.58
N ALA A 107 -6.90 3.45 -13.54
CA ALA A 107 -7.59 2.26 -14.04
C ALA A 107 -6.61 1.28 -14.68
N ASP A 108 -5.66 1.79 -15.47
CA ASP A 108 -4.64 0.97 -16.12
C ASP A 108 -3.72 0.30 -15.10
N HIS A 109 -3.20 1.04 -14.13
CA HIS A 109 -2.38 0.49 -13.06
C HIS A 109 -3.14 -0.51 -12.18
N PHE A 110 -4.42 -0.23 -11.87
CA PHE A 110 -5.25 -1.17 -11.11
C PHE A 110 -5.44 -2.49 -11.87
N TYR A 111 -5.79 -2.41 -13.15
CA TYR A 111 -5.94 -3.59 -14.01
C TYR A 111 -4.62 -4.38 -14.11
N ALA A 112 -3.51 -3.70 -14.40
CA ALA A 112 -2.19 -4.32 -14.50
C ALA A 112 -1.79 -5.02 -13.19
N ALA A 113 -2.05 -4.40 -12.04
CA ALA A 113 -1.79 -4.98 -10.74
C ALA A 113 -2.60 -6.26 -10.48
N VAL A 114 -3.89 -6.25 -10.81
CA VAL A 114 -4.74 -7.46 -10.69
C VAL A 114 -4.19 -8.58 -11.57
N GLN A 115 -3.80 -8.29 -12.82
CA GLN A 115 -3.22 -9.29 -13.71
C GLN A 115 -1.86 -9.81 -13.20
N ARG A 116 -1.00 -8.93 -12.67
CA ARG A 116 0.28 -9.33 -12.06
C ARG A 116 0.06 -10.26 -10.87
N ILE A 117 -0.84 -9.91 -9.94
CA ILE A 117 -1.14 -10.78 -8.79
C ILE A 117 -1.66 -12.14 -9.26
N LYS A 118 -2.55 -12.15 -10.26
CA LYS A 118 -3.07 -13.40 -10.84
C LYS A 118 -1.95 -14.28 -11.41
N ASN A 119 -1.09 -13.71 -12.25
CA ASN A 119 -0.14 -14.47 -13.06
C ASN A 119 1.14 -14.80 -12.30
N ASP A 120 1.71 -13.83 -11.58
CA ASP A 120 3.04 -13.95 -10.98
C ASP A 120 2.96 -14.42 -9.52
N TYR A 121 1.80 -14.23 -8.88
CA TYR A 121 1.54 -14.60 -7.49
C TYR A 121 0.36 -15.57 -7.34
N ALA A 122 0.00 -16.29 -8.42
CA ALA A 122 -1.07 -17.31 -8.43
C ALA A 122 -2.41 -16.83 -7.83
N GLY A 123 -2.71 -15.53 -7.91
CA GLY A 123 -3.91 -14.93 -7.33
C GLY A 123 -3.85 -14.66 -5.83
N ASP A 124 -2.71 -14.85 -5.16
CA ASP A 124 -2.50 -14.57 -3.75
C ASP A 124 -1.41 -13.50 -3.55
N ALA A 125 -1.83 -12.26 -3.31
CA ALA A 125 -0.90 -11.16 -3.08
C ALA A 125 -0.05 -11.32 -1.81
N ALA A 126 -0.43 -12.17 -0.85
CA ALA A 126 0.40 -12.41 0.33
C ALA A 126 1.73 -13.07 -0.01
N LEU A 127 1.82 -13.75 -1.16
CA LEU A 127 3.08 -14.31 -1.68
C LEU A 127 4.16 -13.26 -1.93
N ILE A 128 3.82 -11.97 -2.00
CA ILE A 128 4.80 -10.87 -2.08
C ILE A 128 5.70 -10.84 -0.84
N TRP A 129 5.17 -11.19 0.33
CA TRP A 129 5.88 -11.11 1.62
C TRP A 129 5.89 -12.43 2.42
N LYS A 130 5.31 -13.51 1.88
CA LYS A 130 5.28 -14.82 2.56
C LYS A 130 6.69 -15.42 2.66
N GLY A 131 6.98 -16.03 3.80
CA GLY A 131 8.23 -16.78 4.03
C GLY A 131 9.40 -15.94 4.53
N GLU A 132 9.14 -14.83 5.21
CA GLU A 132 10.17 -13.96 5.82
C GLU A 132 11.27 -13.51 4.83
N PRO A 133 10.91 -13.00 3.63
CA PRO A 133 11.90 -12.53 2.67
C PRO A 133 12.69 -11.32 3.22
N SER A 134 13.78 -10.99 2.53
CA SER A 134 14.52 -9.75 2.83
C SER A 134 13.69 -8.51 2.54
N SER A 135 13.91 -7.43 3.29
CA SER A 135 13.23 -6.16 3.01
C SER A 135 13.47 -5.67 1.58
N ALA A 136 14.68 -5.89 1.05
CA ALA A 136 15.05 -5.55 -0.33
C ALA A 136 14.19 -6.28 -1.37
N GLU A 137 13.95 -7.56 -1.15
CA GLU A 137 13.15 -8.40 -2.04
C GLU A 137 11.68 -7.94 -2.08
N VAL A 138 11.09 -7.63 -0.93
CA VAL A 138 9.71 -7.12 -0.88
C VAL A 138 9.61 -5.74 -1.55
N VAL A 139 10.58 -4.85 -1.30
CA VAL A 139 10.64 -3.54 -1.98
C VAL A 139 10.74 -3.73 -3.50
N TYR A 140 11.62 -4.62 -3.95
CA TYR A 140 11.79 -4.92 -5.37
C TYR A 140 10.49 -5.45 -5.99
N ARG A 141 9.82 -6.42 -5.35
CA ARG A 141 8.53 -6.96 -5.80
C ARG A 141 7.46 -5.88 -5.94
N PHE A 142 7.40 -4.90 -5.02
CA PHE A 142 6.51 -3.74 -5.15
C PHE A 142 6.89 -2.84 -6.33
N LEU A 143 8.18 -2.60 -6.56
CA LEU A 143 8.66 -1.78 -7.69
C LEU A 143 8.31 -2.36 -9.06
N GLU A 144 8.04 -3.66 -9.16
CA GLU A 144 7.63 -4.28 -10.42
C GLU A 144 6.16 -4.02 -10.79
N PHE A 145 5.35 -3.47 -9.87
CA PHE A 145 3.99 -3.05 -10.19
C PHE A 145 3.99 -1.74 -10.99
N GLU A 146 3.19 -1.69 -12.07
CA GLU A 146 3.06 -0.48 -12.86
C GLU A 146 2.59 0.71 -12.02
N GLY A 147 3.32 1.82 -12.11
CA GLY A 147 3.04 3.01 -11.33
C GLY A 147 3.58 3.00 -9.90
N VAL A 148 4.24 1.93 -9.46
CA VAL A 148 4.92 1.93 -8.16
C VAL A 148 6.36 2.43 -8.33
N GLY A 149 6.63 3.60 -7.76
CA GLY A 149 7.99 4.12 -7.61
C GLY A 149 8.55 3.87 -6.20
N PRO A 150 9.81 4.26 -5.94
CA PRO A 150 10.48 4.05 -4.64
C PRO A 150 9.68 4.55 -3.44
N LYS A 151 8.95 5.66 -3.60
CA LYS A 151 8.08 6.19 -2.55
C LYS A 151 6.98 5.21 -2.13
N ILE A 152 6.23 4.67 -3.10
CA ILE A 152 5.09 3.79 -2.83
C ILE A 152 5.58 2.42 -2.38
N ALA A 153 6.66 1.91 -2.98
CA ALA A 153 7.25 0.63 -2.57
C ALA A 153 7.70 0.66 -1.10
N ASN A 154 8.49 1.67 -0.71
CA ASN A 154 8.95 1.81 0.67
C ASN A 154 7.78 2.07 1.64
N MET A 155 6.77 2.86 1.24
CA MET A 155 5.57 3.05 2.04
C MET A 155 4.85 1.72 2.31
N ALA A 156 4.63 0.90 1.27
CA ALA A 156 3.93 -0.37 1.40
C ALA A 156 4.70 -1.34 2.31
N VAL A 157 6.01 -1.49 2.10
CA VAL A 157 6.85 -2.38 2.91
C VAL A 157 6.96 -1.90 4.36
N ASN A 158 7.04 -0.59 4.59
CA ASN A 158 7.04 -0.02 5.94
C ASN A 158 5.71 -0.29 6.66
N ILE A 159 4.56 -0.17 5.99
CA ILE A 159 3.26 -0.51 6.59
C ILE A 159 3.17 -2.01 6.90
N LEU A 160 3.66 -2.88 6.01
CA LEU A 160 3.72 -4.33 6.27
C LEU A 160 4.54 -4.65 7.52
N ALA A 161 5.74 -4.10 7.63
CA ALA A 161 6.61 -4.32 8.79
C ALA A 161 6.06 -3.68 10.07
N ARG A 162 5.75 -2.38 10.02
CA ARG A 162 5.46 -1.57 11.20
C ARG A 162 4.04 -1.73 11.70
N GLU A 163 3.05 -1.81 10.81
CA GLU A 163 1.64 -1.84 11.23
C GLU A 163 1.10 -3.27 11.23
N PHE A 164 1.31 -4.01 10.14
CA PHE A 164 0.82 -5.39 10.03
C PHE A 164 1.69 -6.43 10.72
N LYS A 165 2.90 -6.05 11.15
CA LYS A 165 3.86 -6.92 11.85
C LYS A 165 4.27 -8.14 11.02
N ILE A 166 4.34 -7.95 9.70
CA ILE A 166 4.84 -8.99 8.81
C ILE A 166 6.35 -9.12 9.04
N PRO A 167 6.85 -10.33 9.40
CA PRO A 167 8.26 -10.55 9.64
C PRO A 167 9.04 -10.57 8.32
N PHE A 168 10.22 -9.96 8.35
CA PHE A 168 11.21 -9.98 7.27
C PHE A 168 12.55 -10.45 7.84
N SER A 169 13.42 -11.02 7.02
CA SER A 169 14.76 -11.44 7.47
C SER A 169 15.65 -10.26 7.91
N ASP A 170 15.35 -9.06 7.41
CA ASP A 170 15.98 -7.80 7.78
C ASP A 170 15.04 -6.62 7.50
N TYR A 171 15.40 -5.42 7.99
CA TYR A 171 14.65 -4.17 7.77
C TYR A 171 15.51 -3.07 7.12
N SER A 172 16.68 -3.44 6.59
CA SER A 172 17.73 -2.51 6.17
C SER A 172 17.42 -1.72 4.90
N SER A 173 16.57 -2.28 4.03
CA SER A 173 16.24 -1.69 2.73
C SER A 173 14.89 -0.96 2.73
N ILE A 174 14.23 -0.85 3.89
CA ILE A 174 13.03 -0.02 4.05
C ILE A 174 13.49 1.42 4.23
N ASP A 175 13.54 2.14 3.11
CA ASP A 175 13.98 3.53 3.07
C ASP A 175 12.88 4.50 3.51
N ILE A 176 13.27 5.73 3.86
CA ILE A 176 12.34 6.81 4.15
C ILE A 176 11.66 7.28 2.86
N SER A 177 10.33 7.36 2.87
CA SER A 177 9.58 8.01 1.79
C SER A 177 9.92 9.51 1.80
N SER A 178 10.73 9.98 0.83
CA SER A 178 11.15 11.39 0.73
C SER A 178 10.00 12.29 0.27
N ASP A 179 8.98 12.46 1.11
CA ASP A 179 7.81 13.27 0.80
C ASP A 179 7.90 14.69 1.39
N VAL A 180 6.87 15.49 1.11
CA VAL A 180 6.79 16.89 1.54
C VAL A 180 6.81 17.03 3.06
N HIS A 181 6.34 16.03 3.82
CA HIS A 181 6.34 16.06 5.28
C HIS A 181 7.72 15.72 5.83
N VAL A 182 8.37 14.67 5.32
CA VAL A 182 9.75 14.32 5.69
C VAL A 182 10.68 15.49 5.41
N ARG A 183 10.66 16.04 4.18
CA ARG A 183 11.45 17.21 3.81
C ARG A 183 11.17 18.41 4.72
N ARG A 184 9.90 18.74 4.94
CA ARG A 184 9.51 19.87 5.79
C ARG A 184 9.98 19.69 7.24
N VAL A 185 9.86 18.49 7.81
CA VAL A 185 10.30 18.22 9.19
C VAL A 185 11.81 18.27 9.28
N PHE A 186 12.52 17.61 8.37
CA PHE A 186 13.98 17.54 8.39
C PHE A 186 14.59 18.93 8.20
N SER A 187 14.11 19.71 7.23
CA SER A 187 14.57 21.09 7.04
C SER A 187 14.29 21.99 8.24
N ARG A 188 13.18 21.78 8.98
CA ARG A 188 12.89 22.54 10.22
C ARG A 188 13.78 22.12 11.38
N LEU A 189 14.27 20.88 11.37
CA LEU A 189 15.18 20.34 12.36
C LEU A 189 16.66 20.62 12.03
N GLY A 190 16.95 21.17 10.85
CA GLY A 190 18.30 21.43 10.37
C GLY A 190 19.05 20.17 9.92
N LEU A 191 18.31 19.16 9.46
CA LEU A 191 18.82 17.92 8.85
C LEU A 191 18.82 18.01 7.32
#